data_AF-A0A222EQE2-F1
#
_entry.id   AF-A0A222EQE2-F1
#
_cell.length_a   1.000
_cell.length_b   1.000
_cell.length_c   1.000
_cell.angle_alpha   90.00
_cell.angle_beta   90.00
_cell.angle_gamma   90.00
#
_symmetry.space_group_name_H-M   'P 1'
#
loop_
_entity.id
_entity.type
_entity.pdbx_description
1 polymer ?
#
loop_
_entity_poly.entity_id
_entity_poly.type
_entity_poly.pdbx_seq_one_letter_code
_entity_poly.pdbx_strand_id
1 'polypeptide(L)' 'MSFIFDTDINYIFTFCKKCWDFKKFVFREAINFDKNEYTIGLCTNCNKEQNINLYEAKDYYLKLNNNNY' A
#
# COMPACT_ATOMS: atom_id res chain seq x y z
N MET A 1 4.62 2.02 -17.15
CA MET A 1 3.35 2.55 -16.62
C MET A 1 3.72 3.48 -15.47
N SER A 2 3.75 4.80 -15.69
CA SER A 2 4.25 5.74 -14.69
C SER A 2 3.27 5.88 -13.52
N PHE A 3 3.70 5.54 -12.30
CA PHE A 3 2.92 5.76 -11.08
C PHE A 3 2.92 7.26 -10.75
N ILE A 4 1.77 7.90 -10.94
CA ILE A 4 1.53 9.30 -10.60
C ILE A 4 0.88 9.30 -9.20
N PHE A 5 1.63 9.72 -8.17
CA PHE A 5 1.18 9.78 -6.77
C PHE A 5 0.20 10.95 -6.48
N ASP A 6 -0.29 11.63 -7.52
CA ASP A 6 -1.11 12.86 -7.44
C ASP A 6 -2.60 12.61 -7.21
N THR A 7 -3.03 11.35 -7.10
CA THR A 7 -4.42 10.99 -6.79
C THR A 7 -4.51 10.43 -5.38
N ASP A 8 -5.53 10.82 -4.63
CA ASP A 8 -5.88 10.25 -3.33
C ASP A 8 -6.06 8.72 -3.47
N ILE A 9 -4.98 7.96 -3.28
CA ILE A 9 -5.02 6.51 -3.41
C ILE A 9 -5.52 5.95 -2.08
N ASN A 10 -6.74 5.44 -2.07
CA ASN A 10 -7.35 4.86 -0.88
C ASN A 10 -7.05 3.36 -0.78
N TYR A 11 -6.07 2.86 -1.53
CA TYR A 11 -5.70 1.45 -1.55
C TYR A 11 -4.23 1.22 -1.91
N ILE A 12 -3.64 0.14 -1.42
CA ILE A 12 -2.34 -0.36 -1.86
C ILE A 12 -2.37 -1.87 -2.01
N PHE A 13 -1.41 -2.39 -2.75
CA PHE A 13 -1.09 -3.82 -2.78
C PHE A 13 0.11 -4.05 -1.87
N THR A 14 -0.08 -4.84 -0.83
CA THR A 14 1.00 -5.21 0.07
C THR A 14 0.80 -6.63 0.57
N PHE A 15 1.82 -7.17 1.22
CA PHE A 15 1.79 -8.53 1.73
C PHE A 15 0.86 -8.63 2.94
N CYS A 16 -0.16 -9.48 2.84
CA CYS A 16 -1.05 -9.78 3.95
C CYS A 16 -0.51 -10.96 4.75
N LYS A 17 -0.14 -10.73 6.02
CA LYS A 17 0.41 -11.78 6.89
C LYS A 17 -0.58 -12.93 7.15
N LYS A 18 -1.89 -12.64 7.07
CA LYS A 18 -2.94 -13.65 7.27
C LYS A 18 -3.23 -14.46 6.01
N CYS A 19 -3.16 -13.84 4.84
CA CYS A 19 -3.34 -14.57 3.57
C CYS A 19 -2.05 -15.23 3.09
N TRP A 20 -0.90 -14.80 3.62
CA TRP A 20 0.42 -15.19 3.17
C TRP A 20 0.65 -14.90 1.67
N ASP A 21 0.08 -13.80 1.19
CA ASP A 21 0.08 -13.43 -0.22
C ASP A 21 -0.04 -11.90 -0.40
N PHE A 22 0.36 -11.38 -1.56
CA PHE A 22 0.17 -9.98 -1.92
C PHE A 22 -1.29 -9.72 -2.24
N LYS A 23 -1.95 -8.93 -1.40
CA LYS A 23 -3.37 -8.62 -1.53
C LYS A 23 -3.59 -7.11 -1.54
N LYS A 24 -4.76 -6.71 -2.03
CA LYS A 24 -5.23 -5.35 -1.97
C LYS A 24 -5.67 -5.01 -0.55
N PHE A 25 -5.18 -3.90 -0.06
CA PHE A 25 -5.61 -3.26 1.17
C PHE A 25 -6.30 -1.95 0.83
N VAL A 26 -7.46 -1.72 1.44
CA VAL A 26 -8.22 -0.48 1.33
C VAL A 26 -8.16 0.28 2.65
N PHE A 27 -8.07 1.60 2.55
CA PHE A 27 -7.97 2.50 3.69
C PHE A 27 -9.24 3.35 3.75
N ARG A 28 -9.65 3.70 4.98
CA ARG A 28 -10.84 4.53 5.20
C ARG A 28 -10.62 5.97 4.74
N GLU A 29 -9.38 6.44 4.80
CA GLU A 29 -8.96 7.78 4.39
C GLU A 29 -7.91 7.67 3.29
N ALA A 30 -7.76 8.76 2.52
CA ALA A 30 -6.73 8.88 1.50
C ALA A 30 -5.35 8.70 2.11
N ILE A 31 -4.53 7.86 1.49
CA ILE A 31 -3.17 7.61 1.97
C ILE A 31 -2.31 8.80 1.60
N ASN A 32 -1.69 9.42 2.60
CA ASN A 32 -0.65 10.39 2.38
C ASN A 32 0.70 9.79 2.77
N PHE A 33 1.49 9.39 1.77
CA PHE A 33 2.81 8.77 1.94
C PHE A 33 3.87 9.71 2.55
N ASP A 34 3.61 11.02 2.60
CA ASP A 34 4.55 12.02 3.12
C ASP A 34 4.19 12.50 4.53
N LYS A 35 2.94 12.28 4.98
CA LYS A 35 2.48 12.67 6.33
C LYS A 35 2.52 11.56 7.36
N ASN A 36 2.22 10.32 6.97
CA ASN A 36 2.05 9.22 7.90
C ASN A 36 3.05 8.10 7.59
N GLU A 37 3.80 7.62 8.60
CA GLU A 37 4.68 6.46 8.46
C GLU A 37 3.88 5.14 8.48
N TYR A 38 2.81 5.11 9.28
CA TYR A 38 1.98 3.93 9.49
C TYR A 38 0.51 4.26 9.28
N THR A 39 -0.23 3.32 8.69
CA THR A 39 -1.68 3.42 8.59
C THR A 39 -2.33 2.03 8.67
N ILE A 40 -3.59 1.99 9.09
CA ILE A 40 -4.34 0.75 9.20
C ILE A 40 -5.10 0.52 7.90
N GLY A 41 -4.71 -0.53 7.17
CA GLY A 41 -5.40 -0.98 5.97
C GLY A 41 -6.23 -2.23 6.22
N LEU A 42 -7.38 -2.32 5.56
CA LEU A 42 -8.23 -3.50 5.56
C LEU A 42 -7.92 -4.38 4.34
N CYS A 43 -7.50 -5.62 4.56
CA CYS A 43 -7.30 -6.58 3.47
C CYS A 43 -8.65 -6.97 2.86
N THR A 44 -8.83 -6.78 1.55
CA THR A 44 -10.10 -7.11 0.86
C THR A 44 -10.37 -8.61 0.76
N ASN A 45 -9.37 -9.45 1.03
CA ASN A 45 -9.49 -10.91 0.92
C ASN A 45 -9.86 -11.58 2.25
N CYS A 46 -9.23 -11.18 3.36
CA CYS A 46 -9.47 -11.79 4.67
C CYS A 46 -10.19 -10.89 5.67
N ASN A 47 -10.59 -9.68 5.24
CA ASN A 47 -11.27 -8.65 6.03
C ASN A 47 -10.59 -8.41 7.40
N LYS A 48 -9.26 -8.47 7.43
CA LYS A 48 -8.48 -8.14 8.61
C LYS A 48 -7.73 -6.83 8.40
N GLU A 49 -7.80 -6.01 9.42
CA GLU A 49 -7.02 -4.80 9.55
C GLU A 49 -5.56 -5.18 9.86
N GLN A 50 -4.63 -4.53 9.16
CA GLN A 50 -3.20 -4.69 9.36
C GLN A 50 -2.56 -3.32 9.44
N ASN A 51 -1.62 -3.14 10.36
CA ASN A 51 -0.77 -1.95 10.38
C ASN A 51 0.23 -2.07 9.23
N ILE A 52 0.18 -1.10 8.32
CA ILE A 52 0.97 -1.06 7.10
C ILE A 52 1.94 0.11 7.21
N ASN A 53 3.21 -0.19 6.99
CA ASN A 53 4.26 0.80 6.87
C ASN A 53 4.22 1.41 5.47
N LEU A 54 3.87 2.70 5.39
CA LEU A 54 3.78 3.44 4.15
C LEU A 54 5.15 3.73 3.54
N TYR A 55 6.19 3.84 4.36
CA TYR A 55 7.55 4.03 3.88
C TYR A 55 8.04 2.79 3.10
N GLU A 56 7.85 1.59 3.66
CA GLU A 56 8.21 0.34 2.97
C GLU A 56 7.37 0.13 1.71
N ALA A 57 6.07 0.46 1.76
CA ALA A 57 5.21 0.39 0.59
C ALA A 57 5.70 1.35 -0.52
N LYS A 58 6.02 2.60 -0.18
CA LYS A 58 6.55 3.60 -1.12
C LYS A 58 7.86 3.12 -1.75
N ASP A 59 8.80 2.64 -0.93
CA ASP A 59 10.09 2.10 -1.39
C ASP A 59 9.90 0.90 -2.33
N TYR A 60 8.98 -0.02 -2.00
CA TYR A 60 8.62 -1.15 -2.88
C TYR A 60 8.09 -0.68 -4.23
N TYR A 61 7.17 0.28 -4.25
CA TYR A 61 6.63 0.85 -5.50
C TYR A 61 7.68 1.59 -6.32
N LEU A 62 8.56 2.36 -5.66
CA LEU A 62 9.67 3.05 -6.32
C LEU A 62 10.66 2.07 -6.95
N LYS A 63 11.02 0.99 -6.24
CA LYS A 63 11.87 -0.09 -6.76
C LYS A 63 11.24 -0.81 -7.95
N LEU A 64 9.93 -1.11 -7.88
CA LEU A 64 9.20 -1.67 -9.01
C LEU A 64 9.22 -0.73 -10.23
N ASN A 65 9.08 0.57 -10.01
CA ASN A 65 9.10 1.54 -11.10
C ASN A 65 10.50 1.65 -11.74
N ASN A 66 11.57 1.61 -10.93
CA ASN A 66 12.95 1.65 -11.42
C ASN A 66 13.39 0.37 -12.14
N ASN A 67 12.85 -0.79 -11.76
CA ASN A 67 13.17 -2.08 -12.39
C ASN A 67 12.32 -2.41 -13.64
N ASN A 68 11.51 -1.46 -14.11
CA ASN A 68 10.74 -1.59 -15.36
C ASN A 68 11.42 -0.90 -16.56
N TYR A 69 12.73 -0.62 -16.47
CA TYR A 69 13.52 -0.04 -17.56
C TYR A 69 14.33 -1.10 -18.30
#